data_AF-A0AA97HJ22-F1
#
_entry.id   AF-A0AA97HJ22-F1
#
_cell.length_a   1.000
_cell.length_b   1.000
_cell.length_c   1.000
_cell.angle_alpha   90.00
_cell.angle_beta   90.00
_cell.angle_gamma   90.00
#
_symmetry.space_group_name_H-M   'P 1'
#
loop_
_entity.id
_entity.type
_entity.pdbx_description
1 polymer ?
#
loop_
_entity_poly.entity_id
_entity_poly.type
_entity_poly.pdbx_seq_one_letter_code
_entity_poly.pdbx_strand_id
1 'polypeptide(L)'
;MVRQIPALVLLAALGVVSGAGAIPLWGGFANASPLNPVPAQEALAQPEAQREAASEAGLTAADFNLPLGVLRIGDRQAAIPDWRLIAFSDLPVLAESGTWGAVSWQRGDAIADVLTVGDLQGGFDVHLLTVAAIADQLGVYASKGRDGGIRVIPLDKFGLLNYQTLSSLIRAAPALLSLTVSDSRVVKDLIAIVDPTFVATGGTTLGELIKQQPKYGEISLSYLDLANYTIGELPGIEIAPIQNFSQWESAKLTEVPLLEHLSLWTLPGKIGVQGEIAIATVQEADDGAVDVVFSAPESAPGQARSLRWRVGQRQVGGMGTGDLTTVNQGLERLGAAIYNPSFKVVPHRVSRDEIQLVAYFRTCRQSGEGTAADCSPYGIGPIPFMVVKPGDAVFLGQQAFGAIPYSPTPEPLALAPDESSRVSQAIEALADNPGPAWLVAFSSTLALALVWGLWKGNPAQLFTLLAQVTRDLPPVQNQSQKHSSTRSRPNPKSQKKA
;
A
#
# COMPACT_ATOMS: atom_id res chain seq x y z
N MET A 1 30.88 57.85 -4.58
CA MET A 1 30.97 57.10 -3.32
C MET A 1 29.57 56.83 -2.82
N VAL A 2 29.29 55.61 -2.35
CA VAL A 2 27.94 55.01 -2.36
C VAL A 2 27.02 55.56 -1.26
N ARG A 3 25.75 55.78 -1.63
CA ARG A 3 24.63 56.22 -0.77
C ARG A 3 23.60 55.08 -0.60
N GLN A 4 22.60 55.33 0.24
CA GLN A 4 21.55 54.40 0.71
C GLN A 4 20.56 53.92 -0.39
N ILE A 5 20.14 52.64 -0.26
CA ILE A 5 18.77 52.03 -0.23
C ILE A 5 17.55 52.97 -0.46
N PRO A 6 16.34 52.58 -0.99
CA PRO A 6 15.83 51.33 -1.64
C PRO A 6 15.05 51.53 -3.00
N ALA A 7 14.52 50.46 -3.62
CA ALA A 7 13.08 50.23 -3.96
C ALA A 7 12.79 49.34 -5.22
N LEU A 8 11.58 48.73 -5.23
CA LEU A 8 10.97 47.83 -6.24
C LEU A 8 10.84 48.38 -7.68
N VAL A 9 10.71 47.49 -8.69
CA VAL A 9 9.46 47.28 -9.50
C VAL A 9 9.66 46.27 -10.67
N LEU A 10 8.58 45.53 -11.01
CA LEU A 10 8.40 44.60 -12.16
C LEU A 10 8.53 45.26 -13.55
N LEU A 11 8.90 44.49 -14.61
CA LEU A 11 7.97 44.04 -15.68
C LEU A 11 8.67 43.26 -16.83
N ALA A 12 7.86 42.54 -17.62
CA ALA A 12 8.27 41.66 -18.71
C ALA A 12 8.21 42.34 -20.10
N ALA A 13 8.79 41.68 -21.12
CA ALA A 13 8.56 42.01 -22.53
C ALA A 13 8.54 40.76 -23.42
N LEU A 14 7.48 40.63 -24.23
CA LEU A 14 7.34 39.67 -25.34
C LEU A 14 7.94 40.25 -26.63
N GLY A 15 8.30 39.38 -27.58
CA GLY A 15 8.73 39.78 -28.92
C GLY A 15 8.47 38.69 -29.97
N VAL A 16 7.43 38.88 -30.79
CA VAL A 16 7.05 38.05 -31.96
C VAL A 16 7.12 38.93 -33.21
N VAL A 17 7.62 38.44 -34.35
CA VAL A 17 7.30 38.92 -35.73
C VAL A 17 7.62 37.83 -36.79
N SER A 18 6.77 37.76 -37.84
CA SER A 18 6.76 37.01 -39.14
C SER A 18 8.08 36.45 -39.73
N GLY A 19 8.18 35.43 -40.61
CA GLY A 19 7.27 34.92 -41.69
C GLY A 19 7.78 35.32 -43.10
N ALA A 20 7.55 34.65 -44.25
CA ALA A 20 6.91 33.37 -44.65
C ALA A 20 7.23 33.05 -46.16
N GLY A 21 7.08 31.81 -46.69
CA GLY A 21 7.27 31.54 -48.14
C GLY A 21 7.29 30.08 -48.69
N ALA A 22 6.14 29.63 -49.27
CA ALA A 22 5.89 28.67 -50.38
C ALA A 22 6.66 27.31 -50.63
N ILE A 23 5.97 26.17 -50.38
CA ILE A 23 5.36 25.18 -51.35
C ILE A 23 6.19 24.78 -52.63
N PRO A 24 6.41 23.47 -52.99
CA PRO A 24 5.32 22.52 -53.37
C PRO A 24 5.44 20.96 -53.17
N LEU A 25 4.27 20.36 -52.88
CA LEU A 25 3.64 19.12 -53.43
C LEU A 25 4.19 17.68 -53.20
N TRP A 26 3.22 16.73 -53.30
CA TRP A 26 3.25 15.26 -53.16
C TRP A 26 3.34 14.71 -51.71
N GLY A 27 2.42 13.87 -51.21
CA GLY A 27 1.12 13.43 -51.75
C GLY A 27 0.42 12.36 -50.88
N GLY A 28 -0.91 12.43 -50.78
CA GLY A 28 -1.83 11.30 -50.49
C GLY A 28 -1.72 10.54 -49.15
N PHE A 29 -2.56 10.90 -48.17
CA PHE A 29 -3.15 9.92 -47.24
C PHE A 29 -4.67 10.13 -47.14
N ALA A 30 -5.40 9.02 -46.98
CA ALA A 30 -6.85 8.97 -47.07
C ALA A 30 -7.57 9.47 -45.80
N ASN A 31 -8.86 9.79 -45.97
CA ASN A 31 -9.76 10.31 -44.95
C ASN A 31 -9.68 9.55 -43.61
N ALA A 32 -9.32 10.25 -42.54
CA ALA A 32 -9.72 9.88 -41.19
C ALA A 32 -11.13 10.46 -40.93
N SER A 33 -12.12 9.60 -40.78
CA SER A 33 -13.43 10.01 -40.25
C SER A 33 -13.29 10.40 -38.77
N PRO A 34 -14.01 11.43 -38.28
CA PRO A 34 -14.02 11.74 -36.85
C PRO A 34 -14.66 10.59 -36.07
N LEU A 35 -13.96 10.11 -35.04
CA LEU A 35 -14.54 9.22 -34.04
C LEU A 35 -15.60 10.01 -33.25
N ASN A 36 -16.87 9.78 -33.54
CA ASN A 36 -17.95 10.20 -32.66
C ASN A 36 -17.85 9.41 -31.35
N PRO A 37 -17.78 10.06 -30.18
CA PRO A 37 -18.01 9.36 -28.92
C PRO A 37 -19.47 8.90 -28.89
N VAL A 38 -19.71 7.59 -28.90
CA VAL A 38 -21.04 7.04 -28.64
C VAL A 38 -21.41 7.42 -27.20
N PRO A 39 -22.56 8.09 -26.96
CA PRO A 39 -22.95 8.45 -25.61
C PRO A 39 -23.24 7.17 -24.80
N ALA A 40 -22.67 7.07 -23.59
CA ALA A 40 -22.72 5.88 -22.74
C ALA A 40 -24.15 5.42 -22.35
N GLN A 41 -25.17 6.22 -22.65
CA GLN A 41 -26.58 5.85 -22.48
C GLN A 41 -27.04 4.74 -23.45
N GLU A 42 -26.43 4.63 -24.64
CA GLU A 42 -26.85 3.63 -25.64
C GLU A 42 -26.34 2.21 -25.31
N ALA A 43 -25.31 2.10 -24.46
CA ALA A 43 -24.82 0.83 -23.90
C ALA A 43 -25.71 0.24 -22.80
N LEU A 44 -26.69 0.99 -22.28
CA LEU A 44 -27.62 0.54 -21.23
C LEU A 44 -28.88 -0.17 -21.79
N ALA A 45 -29.00 -0.29 -23.11
CA ALA A 45 -30.24 -0.67 -23.80
C ALA A 45 -30.15 -2.01 -24.59
N GLN A 46 -29.46 -3.04 -24.07
CA GLN A 46 -29.48 -4.40 -24.63
C GLN A 46 -30.22 -5.38 -23.69
N PRO A 47 -31.54 -5.63 -23.87
CA PRO A 47 -32.35 -6.26 -22.83
C PRO A 47 -32.33 -7.80 -22.81
N GLU A 48 -31.97 -8.46 -23.92
CA GLU A 48 -32.21 -9.92 -24.07
C GLU A 48 -30.94 -10.75 -24.22
N ALA A 49 -29.92 -10.31 -24.96
CA ALA A 49 -28.68 -11.07 -25.15
C ALA A 49 -27.83 -11.24 -23.87
N GLN A 50 -28.12 -10.48 -22.80
CA GLN A 50 -27.47 -10.64 -21.49
C GLN A 50 -28.32 -11.42 -20.46
N ARG A 51 -29.57 -11.82 -20.78
CA ARG A 51 -30.39 -12.65 -19.88
C ARG A 51 -29.89 -14.09 -19.78
N GLU A 52 -29.30 -14.64 -20.83
CA GLU A 52 -28.85 -16.05 -20.85
C GLU A 52 -27.51 -16.29 -20.15
N ALA A 53 -26.64 -15.28 -20.01
CA ALA A 53 -25.34 -15.43 -19.36
C ALA A 53 -25.39 -15.68 -17.83
N ALA A 54 -26.55 -15.55 -17.19
CA ALA A 54 -26.74 -15.85 -15.76
C ALA A 54 -26.97 -17.36 -15.47
N SER A 55 -27.05 -18.18 -16.51
CA SER A 55 -27.41 -19.60 -16.46
C SER A 55 -26.38 -20.48 -17.17
N GLU A 56 -25.36 -20.95 -16.42
CA GLU A 56 -24.86 -22.36 -16.47
C GLU A 56 -23.63 -22.65 -15.56
N ALA A 57 -23.15 -21.68 -14.78
CA ALA A 57 -22.19 -21.92 -13.68
C ALA A 57 -22.90 -21.78 -12.32
N GLY A 58 -23.62 -22.82 -11.88
CA GLY A 58 -24.50 -22.74 -10.72
C GLY A 58 -23.77 -22.58 -9.38
N LEU A 59 -23.75 -21.36 -8.83
CA LEU A 59 -23.53 -21.14 -7.40
C LEU A 59 -24.69 -21.74 -6.57
N THR A 60 -24.32 -22.41 -5.49
CA THR A 60 -25.18 -23.10 -4.53
C THR A 60 -24.99 -22.50 -3.14
N ALA A 61 -25.94 -22.70 -2.23
CA ALA A 61 -25.82 -22.23 -0.84
C ALA A 61 -24.58 -22.80 -0.11
N ALA A 62 -24.01 -23.92 -0.57
CA ALA A 62 -22.78 -24.51 0.00
C ALA A 62 -21.51 -23.72 -0.36
N ASP A 63 -21.53 -22.93 -1.43
CA ASP A 63 -20.40 -22.09 -1.85
C ASP A 63 -20.27 -20.81 -0.99
N PHE A 64 -21.28 -20.49 -0.17
CA PHE A 64 -21.31 -19.34 0.74
C PHE A 64 -20.97 -19.76 2.17
N ASN A 65 -19.74 -20.22 2.36
CA ASN A 65 -19.26 -20.87 3.59
C ASN A 65 -18.43 -19.97 4.53
N LEU A 66 -18.41 -18.64 4.31
CA LEU A 66 -17.66 -17.72 5.16
C LEU A 66 -18.11 -17.80 6.63
N PRO A 67 -17.19 -17.78 7.62
CA PRO A 67 -17.56 -17.73 9.03
C PRO A 67 -18.30 -16.43 9.32
N LEU A 68 -19.44 -16.51 10.01
CA LEU A 68 -20.29 -15.36 10.30
C LEU A 68 -20.22 -14.97 11.79
N GLY A 69 -20.06 -13.67 12.03
CA GLY A 69 -20.28 -13.03 13.32
C GLY A 69 -21.61 -12.28 13.37
N VAL A 70 -21.91 -11.68 14.53
CA VAL A 70 -23.09 -10.84 14.74
C VAL A 70 -22.64 -9.41 15.01
N LEU A 71 -22.99 -8.49 14.11
CA LEU A 71 -22.85 -7.06 14.33
C LEU A 71 -24.10 -6.54 15.05
N ARG A 72 -23.91 -5.68 16.07
CA ARG A 72 -25.00 -4.99 16.77
C ARG A 72 -24.84 -3.48 16.59
N ILE A 73 -25.90 -2.81 16.15
CA ILE A 73 -25.98 -1.34 16.06
C ILE A 73 -27.30 -0.91 16.68
N GLY A 74 -27.22 -0.24 17.83
CA GLY A 74 -28.39 0.06 18.66
C GLY A 74 -29.06 -1.22 19.17
N ASP A 75 -30.37 -1.31 18.95
CA ASP A 75 -31.19 -2.49 19.25
C ASP A 75 -31.11 -3.58 18.16
N ARG A 76 -30.64 -3.24 16.96
CA ARG A 76 -30.58 -4.14 15.80
C ARG A 76 -29.35 -5.03 15.83
N GLN A 77 -29.49 -6.20 15.19
CA GLN A 77 -28.41 -7.14 14.94
C GLN A 77 -28.48 -7.64 13.49
N ALA A 78 -27.33 -7.85 12.87
CA ALA A 78 -27.19 -8.42 11.53
C ALA A 78 -26.06 -9.45 11.51
N ALA A 79 -26.19 -10.49 10.68
CA ALA A 79 -25.08 -11.37 10.37
C ALA A 79 -24.09 -10.63 9.46
N ILE A 80 -22.80 -10.72 9.75
CA ILE A 80 -21.71 -10.21 8.91
C ILE A 80 -20.60 -11.27 8.86
N PRO A 81 -19.69 -11.28 7.87
CA PRO A 81 -18.50 -12.12 7.94
C PRO A 81 -17.66 -11.78 9.18
N ASP A 82 -17.12 -12.80 9.85
CA ASP A 82 -16.19 -12.60 10.97
C ASP A 82 -14.78 -12.37 10.40
N TRP A 83 -14.49 -11.13 10.07
CA TRP A 83 -13.23 -10.68 9.46
C TRP A 83 -11.97 -11.08 10.23
N ARG A 84 -12.09 -11.42 11.51
CA ARG A 84 -10.99 -11.90 12.38
C ARG A 84 -10.59 -13.35 12.06
N LEU A 85 -11.46 -14.09 11.37
CA LEU A 85 -11.34 -15.50 11.00
C LEU A 85 -11.28 -15.70 9.47
N ILE A 86 -11.11 -14.63 8.70
CA ILE A 86 -11.08 -14.65 7.23
C ILE A 86 -9.82 -13.94 6.77
N ALA A 87 -8.94 -14.66 6.08
CA ALA A 87 -7.85 -14.15 5.28
C ALA A 87 -8.21 -14.19 3.77
N PHE A 88 -7.32 -13.68 2.89
CA PHE A 88 -7.54 -13.79 1.44
C PHE A 88 -7.56 -15.24 0.94
N SER A 89 -6.83 -16.13 1.61
CA SER A 89 -6.82 -17.58 1.35
C SER A 89 -8.08 -18.32 1.81
N ASP A 90 -8.90 -17.71 2.68
CA ASP A 90 -10.17 -18.28 3.16
C ASP A 90 -11.39 -17.79 2.36
N LEU A 91 -11.21 -16.83 1.45
CA LEU A 91 -12.28 -16.35 0.57
C LEU A 91 -12.65 -17.43 -0.45
N PRO A 92 -13.94 -17.67 -0.72
CA PRO A 92 -14.39 -18.58 -1.77
C PRO A 92 -13.75 -18.28 -3.13
N VAL A 93 -13.47 -19.33 -3.88
CA VAL A 93 -12.91 -19.23 -5.24
C VAL A 93 -13.85 -18.48 -6.20
N LEU A 94 -13.28 -17.94 -7.26
CA LEU A 94 -14.01 -17.18 -8.27
C LEU A 94 -15.05 -18.06 -8.97
N ALA A 95 -16.31 -17.62 -8.93
CA ALA A 95 -17.46 -18.40 -9.36
C ALA A 95 -17.60 -18.55 -10.88
N GLU A 96 -17.05 -17.59 -11.62
CA GLU A 96 -17.15 -17.44 -13.08
C GLU A 96 -15.74 -17.07 -13.60
N SER A 97 -15.37 -17.55 -14.79
CA SER A 97 -14.20 -17.02 -15.51
C SER A 97 -14.49 -15.60 -16.02
N GLY A 98 -13.48 -14.74 -16.11
CA GLY A 98 -13.70 -13.37 -16.56
C GLY A 98 -12.44 -12.59 -16.89
N THR A 99 -12.64 -11.35 -17.35
CA THR A 99 -11.59 -10.38 -17.64
C THR A 99 -11.99 -8.99 -17.14
N TRP A 100 -11.01 -8.23 -16.65
CA TRP A 100 -11.19 -6.87 -16.16
C TRP A 100 -9.96 -6.01 -16.48
N GLY A 101 -10.06 -5.19 -17.53
CA GLY A 101 -8.91 -4.48 -18.07
C GLY A 101 -7.84 -5.46 -18.57
N ALA A 102 -6.66 -5.46 -17.95
CA ALA A 102 -5.58 -6.41 -18.24
C ALA A 102 -5.60 -7.68 -17.38
N VAL A 103 -6.47 -7.75 -16.34
CA VAL A 103 -6.59 -8.92 -15.46
C VAL A 103 -7.53 -9.94 -16.09
N SER A 104 -7.20 -11.23 -15.97
CA SER A 104 -8.03 -12.35 -16.38
C SER A 104 -7.94 -13.47 -15.35
N TRP A 105 -9.02 -14.24 -15.21
CA TRP A 105 -9.12 -15.36 -14.27
C TRP A 105 -10.05 -16.44 -14.82
N GLN A 106 -9.91 -17.65 -14.27
CA GLN A 106 -10.80 -18.77 -14.50
C GLN A 106 -11.71 -19.03 -13.30
N ARG A 107 -12.84 -19.69 -13.56
CA ARG A 107 -13.68 -20.27 -12.51
C ARG A 107 -12.86 -21.27 -11.70
N GLY A 108 -12.85 -21.11 -10.38
CA GLY A 108 -12.09 -21.93 -9.45
C GLY A 108 -10.76 -21.32 -9.02
N ASP A 109 -10.31 -20.22 -9.63
CA ASP A 109 -9.12 -19.50 -9.17
C ASP A 109 -9.34 -18.88 -7.78
N ALA A 110 -8.32 -18.96 -6.92
CA ALA A 110 -8.34 -18.24 -5.65
C ALA A 110 -8.10 -16.74 -5.89
N ILE A 111 -8.83 -15.88 -5.17
CA ILE A 111 -8.72 -14.43 -5.36
C ILE A 111 -7.31 -13.89 -5.04
N ALA A 112 -6.56 -14.57 -4.16
CA ALA A 112 -5.18 -14.25 -3.82
C ALA A 112 -4.18 -14.40 -4.98
N ASP A 113 -4.48 -15.27 -5.95
CA ASP A 113 -3.67 -15.45 -7.17
C ASP A 113 -4.08 -14.48 -8.29
N VAL A 114 -5.24 -13.84 -8.17
CA VAL A 114 -5.77 -12.90 -9.16
C VAL A 114 -5.42 -11.46 -8.81
N LEU A 115 -5.62 -11.04 -7.56
CA LEU A 115 -5.31 -9.69 -7.10
C LEU A 115 -3.81 -9.44 -6.97
N THR A 116 -3.40 -8.21 -7.18
CA THR A 116 -2.07 -7.72 -6.85
C THR A 116 -2.05 -6.95 -5.52
N VAL A 117 -0.84 -6.71 -5.00
CA VAL A 117 -0.62 -5.80 -3.86
C VAL A 117 -1.08 -4.36 -4.21
N GLY A 118 -0.96 -3.94 -5.47
CA GLY A 118 -1.44 -2.64 -5.98
C GLY A 118 -2.97 -2.50 -5.97
N ASP A 119 -3.70 -3.56 -6.34
CA ASP A 119 -5.17 -3.58 -6.35
C ASP A 119 -5.81 -3.30 -4.97
N LEU A 120 -5.04 -3.48 -3.90
CA LEU A 120 -5.47 -3.29 -2.52
C LEU A 120 -5.11 -1.92 -1.94
N GLN A 121 -4.49 -1.03 -2.72
CA GLN A 121 -4.16 0.34 -2.32
C GLN A 121 -5.43 1.20 -2.12
N GLY A 122 -5.42 2.04 -1.09
CA GLY A 122 -6.54 2.90 -0.69
C GLY A 122 -7.69 2.16 -0.01
N GLY A 123 -7.56 0.86 0.23
CA GLY A 123 -8.54 0.01 0.90
C GLY A 123 -7.94 -0.81 2.04
N PHE A 124 -7.13 -1.82 1.74
CA PHE A 124 -6.43 -2.63 2.74
C PHE A 124 -4.98 -2.22 2.98
N ASP A 125 -4.37 -1.47 2.05
CA ASP A 125 -3.03 -0.87 2.18
C ASP A 125 -1.92 -1.85 2.56
N VAL A 126 -2.01 -3.09 2.08
CA VAL A 126 -1.04 -4.17 2.34
C VAL A 126 0.39 -3.82 1.91
N HIS A 127 0.57 -2.91 0.96
CA HIS A 127 1.88 -2.41 0.50
C HIS A 127 2.69 -1.70 1.61
N LEU A 128 2.03 -1.28 2.69
CA LEU A 128 2.67 -0.70 3.88
C LEU A 128 3.24 -1.75 4.84
N LEU A 129 2.88 -3.03 4.68
CA LEU A 129 3.37 -4.12 5.53
C LEU A 129 4.82 -4.49 5.20
N THR A 130 5.44 -5.19 6.14
CA THR A 130 6.74 -5.86 5.99
C THR A 130 6.54 -7.35 6.19
N VAL A 131 7.40 -8.17 5.58
CA VAL A 131 7.34 -9.65 5.71
C VAL A 131 7.54 -10.08 7.18
N ALA A 132 8.33 -9.32 7.95
CA ALA A 132 8.48 -9.48 9.39
C ALA A 132 7.18 -9.22 10.16
N ALA A 133 6.46 -8.14 9.84
CA ALA A 133 5.18 -7.81 10.49
C ALA A 133 4.09 -8.84 10.17
N ILE A 134 4.04 -9.34 8.93
CA ILE A 134 3.16 -10.45 8.53
C ILE A 134 3.44 -11.70 9.39
N ALA A 135 4.72 -12.10 9.49
CA ALA A 135 5.10 -13.28 10.28
C ALA A 135 4.91 -13.10 11.80
N ASP A 136 4.98 -11.89 12.33
CA ASP A 136 4.69 -11.59 13.74
C ASP A 136 3.18 -11.74 14.03
N GLN A 137 2.31 -11.16 13.18
CA GLN A 137 0.85 -11.32 13.30
C GLN A 137 0.40 -12.79 13.24
N LEU A 138 1.09 -13.63 12.46
CA LEU A 138 0.83 -15.07 12.36
C LEU A 138 1.52 -15.90 13.47
N GLY A 139 2.32 -15.29 14.34
CA GLY A 139 3.07 -15.98 15.39
C GLY A 139 4.20 -16.90 14.88
N VAL A 140 4.62 -16.75 13.62
CA VAL A 140 5.66 -17.59 12.97
C VAL A 140 7.03 -16.93 12.91
N TYR A 141 7.15 -15.65 13.27
CA TYR A 141 8.43 -14.91 13.23
C TYR A 141 9.54 -15.60 14.06
N ALA A 142 9.21 -16.10 15.25
CA ALA A 142 10.17 -16.60 16.25
C ALA A 142 9.98 -18.07 16.62
N SER A 143 9.70 -18.97 15.66
CA SER A 143 9.56 -20.41 15.90
C SER A 143 10.90 -21.11 16.23
N LYS A 144 11.38 -20.86 17.46
CA LYS A 144 12.41 -21.57 18.23
C LYS A 144 13.76 -21.83 17.52
N GLY A 145 14.50 -20.76 17.19
CA GLY A 145 15.94 -20.87 16.91
C GLY A 145 16.51 -19.73 16.08
N ARG A 146 17.82 -19.78 15.80
CA ARG A 146 18.45 -18.97 14.74
C ARG A 146 18.08 -19.48 13.33
N ASP A 147 17.63 -20.73 13.28
CA ASP A 147 17.41 -21.55 12.08
C ASP A 147 15.91 -21.90 11.91
N GLY A 148 15.02 -21.00 12.34
CA GLY A 148 13.57 -21.18 12.30
C GLY A 148 12.82 -19.89 11.94
N GLY A 149 11.49 -20.01 11.81
CA GLY A 149 10.61 -18.89 11.47
C GLY A 149 10.78 -18.34 10.05
N ILE A 150 10.49 -17.05 9.89
CA ILE A 150 10.56 -16.35 8.59
C ILE A 150 11.94 -16.49 7.91
N ARG A 151 13.02 -16.63 8.68
CA ARG A 151 14.40 -16.60 8.17
C ARG A 151 14.78 -17.83 7.33
N VAL A 152 14.05 -18.95 7.45
CA VAL A 152 14.28 -20.16 6.64
C VAL A 152 13.35 -20.27 5.42
N ILE A 153 12.47 -19.29 5.20
CA ILE A 153 11.66 -19.24 3.98
C ILE A 153 12.60 -19.02 2.79
N PRO A 154 12.50 -19.84 1.72
CA PRO A 154 13.27 -19.67 0.50
C PRO A 154 13.02 -18.33 -0.20
N LEU A 155 14.03 -17.74 -0.84
CA LEU A 155 13.91 -16.43 -1.50
C LEU A 155 12.97 -16.46 -2.72
N ASP A 156 12.75 -17.61 -3.38
CA ASP A 156 11.78 -17.74 -4.48
C ASP A 156 10.33 -17.52 -4.03
N LYS A 157 10.03 -17.68 -2.72
CA LYS A 157 8.72 -17.37 -2.15
C LYS A 157 8.47 -15.88 -1.97
N PHE A 158 9.49 -15.05 -2.13
CA PHE A 158 9.33 -13.60 -2.19
C PHE A 158 9.51 -13.14 -3.63
N GLY A 159 8.45 -13.30 -4.43
CA GLY A 159 8.46 -13.12 -5.89
C GLY A 159 9.00 -11.75 -6.33
N LEU A 160 8.83 -10.71 -5.51
CA LEU A 160 9.40 -9.38 -5.73
C LEU A 160 10.91 -9.36 -5.91
N LEU A 161 11.66 -10.32 -5.34
CA LEU A 161 13.10 -10.41 -5.49
C LEU A 161 13.53 -10.68 -6.94
N ASN A 162 12.68 -11.30 -7.77
CA ASN A 162 12.93 -11.51 -9.20
C ASN A 162 13.02 -10.19 -10.00
N TYR A 163 12.46 -9.10 -9.48
CA TYR A 163 12.45 -7.79 -10.13
C TYR A 163 13.50 -6.82 -9.56
N GLN A 164 14.37 -7.28 -8.66
CA GLN A 164 15.39 -6.42 -8.03
C GLN A 164 16.77 -6.57 -8.67
N THR A 165 17.47 -5.45 -8.78
CA THR A 165 18.94 -5.42 -8.87
C THR A 165 19.54 -5.23 -7.48
N LEU A 166 20.85 -5.45 -7.30
CA LEU A 166 21.51 -5.12 -6.03
C LEU A 166 21.30 -3.64 -5.65
N SER A 167 21.34 -2.73 -6.61
CA SER A 167 21.02 -1.30 -6.45
C SER A 167 19.58 -1.08 -5.96
N SER A 168 18.57 -1.75 -6.52
CA SER A 168 17.18 -1.56 -6.08
C SER A 168 16.89 -2.24 -4.74
N LEU A 169 17.48 -3.41 -4.49
CA LEU A 169 17.37 -4.13 -3.23
C LEU A 169 17.97 -3.34 -2.07
N ILE A 170 19.10 -2.66 -2.27
CA ILE A 170 19.71 -1.76 -1.29
C ILE A 170 18.84 -0.52 -1.01
N ARG A 171 18.15 0.01 -2.04
CA ARG A 171 17.15 1.08 -1.81
C ARG A 171 15.99 0.60 -0.96
N ALA A 172 15.54 -0.65 -1.16
CA ALA A 172 14.47 -1.25 -0.37
C ALA A 172 14.90 -1.56 1.08
N ALA A 173 16.09 -2.14 1.25
CA ALA A 173 16.66 -2.57 2.52
C ALA A 173 18.08 -1.97 2.74
N PRO A 174 18.18 -0.71 3.22
CA PRO A 174 19.47 0.00 3.36
C PRO A 174 20.49 -0.68 4.30
N ALA A 175 20.05 -1.56 5.20
CA ALA A 175 20.93 -2.37 6.05
C ALA A 175 21.95 -3.19 5.24
N LEU A 176 21.59 -3.60 4.02
CA LEU A 176 22.46 -4.33 3.10
C LEU A 176 23.72 -3.55 2.70
N LEU A 177 23.76 -2.22 2.84
CA LEU A 177 25.00 -1.44 2.64
C LEU A 177 26.15 -1.90 3.54
N SER A 178 25.82 -2.36 4.76
CA SER A 178 26.79 -2.81 5.77
C SER A 178 27.17 -4.28 5.64
N LEU A 179 26.48 -5.05 4.79
CA LEU A 179 26.71 -6.47 4.58
C LEU A 179 28.09 -6.69 3.94
N THR A 180 28.98 -7.40 4.63
CA THR A 180 30.28 -7.76 4.08
C THR A 180 30.10 -8.78 2.96
N VAL A 181 30.74 -8.53 1.80
CA VAL A 181 30.57 -9.35 0.60
C VAL A 181 31.05 -10.78 0.81
N SER A 182 32.04 -11.03 1.69
CA SER A 182 32.48 -12.38 2.05
C SER A 182 31.42 -13.23 2.76
N ASP A 183 30.45 -12.58 3.41
CA ASP A 183 29.59 -13.18 4.44
C ASP A 183 28.18 -13.51 3.91
N SER A 184 27.79 -12.97 2.76
CA SER A 184 26.54 -13.33 2.07
C SER A 184 26.79 -14.21 0.85
N ARG A 185 26.25 -15.43 0.90
CA ARG A 185 26.32 -16.39 -0.21
C ARG A 185 25.64 -15.84 -1.47
N VAL A 186 24.43 -15.28 -1.30
CA VAL A 186 23.64 -14.65 -2.38
C VAL A 186 24.47 -13.61 -3.13
N VAL A 187 25.11 -12.68 -2.42
CA VAL A 187 25.89 -11.60 -3.04
C VAL A 187 27.12 -12.14 -3.78
N LYS A 188 27.82 -13.13 -3.21
CA LYS A 188 28.99 -13.75 -3.85
C LYS A 188 28.62 -14.48 -5.13
N ASP A 189 27.60 -15.33 -5.05
CA ASP A 189 27.18 -16.16 -6.17
C ASP A 189 26.63 -15.27 -7.31
N LEU A 190 25.94 -14.16 -6.96
CA LEU A 190 25.47 -13.16 -7.91
C LEU A 190 26.62 -12.38 -8.60
N ILE A 191 27.66 -11.99 -7.86
CA ILE A 191 28.84 -11.32 -8.45
C ILE A 191 29.63 -12.29 -9.32
N ALA A 192 29.77 -13.56 -8.90
CA ALA A 192 30.52 -14.57 -9.65
C ALA A 192 29.92 -14.86 -11.04
N ILE A 193 28.63 -14.64 -11.25
CA ILE A 193 27.97 -14.74 -12.57
C ILE A 193 28.50 -13.69 -13.55
N VAL A 194 28.73 -12.46 -13.11
CA VAL A 194 29.19 -11.36 -13.97
C VAL A 194 30.71 -11.16 -13.94
N ASP A 195 31.39 -11.66 -12.91
CA ASP A 195 32.83 -11.54 -12.71
C ASP A 195 33.40 -12.77 -11.98
N PRO A 196 33.62 -13.90 -12.68
CA PRO A 196 34.16 -15.12 -12.08
C PRO A 196 35.57 -14.97 -11.49
N THR A 197 36.25 -13.86 -11.81
CA THR A 197 37.59 -13.52 -11.29
C THR A 197 37.54 -12.66 -10.02
N PHE A 198 36.36 -12.21 -9.61
CA PHE A 198 36.20 -11.41 -8.41
C PHE A 198 36.50 -12.24 -7.15
N VAL A 199 37.51 -11.81 -6.39
CA VAL A 199 37.81 -12.33 -5.06
C VAL A 199 37.40 -11.27 -4.04
N ALA A 200 36.38 -11.58 -3.25
CA ALA A 200 35.96 -10.72 -2.14
C ALA A 200 37.10 -10.55 -1.14
N THR A 201 37.67 -9.35 -1.06
CA THR A 201 38.62 -9.00 0.00
C THR A 201 37.87 -8.88 1.32
N GLY A 202 38.39 -9.57 2.35
CA GLY A 202 37.74 -9.62 3.67
C GLY A 202 37.51 -8.22 4.24
N GLY A 203 36.28 -7.94 4.66
CA GLY A 203 35.86 -6.65 5.20
C GLY A 203 35.23 -5.67 4.18
N THR A 204 35.34 -5.89 2.86
CA THR A 204 34.66 -5.03 1.89
C THR A 204 33.15 -5.17 2.02
N THR A 205 32.47 -4.07 2.32
CA THR A 205 31.01 -4.01 2.39
C THR A 205 30.38 -3.89 1.00
N LEU A 206 29.14 -4.34 0.84
CA LEU A 206 28.39 -4.22 -0.41
C LEU A 206 28.22 -2.75 -0.84
N GLY A 207 28.04 -1.83 0.13
CA GLY A 207 28.00 -0.40 -0.13
C GLY A 207 29.31 0.17 -0.68
N GLU A 208 30.46 -0.25 -0.14
CA GLU A 208 31.78 0.12 -0.67
C GLU A 208 32.02 -0.48 -2.06
N LEU A 209 31.66 -1.75 -2.26
CA LEU A 209 31.83 -2.44 -3.53
C LEU A 209 31.08 -1.74 -4.67
N ILE A 210 29.80 -1.44 -4.48
CA ILE A 210 28.99 -0.76 -5.51
C ILE A 210 29.46 0.68 -5.72
N LYS A 211 29.90 1.38 -4.68
CA LYS A 211 30.48 2.72 -4.81
C LYS A 211 31.78 2.73 -5.62
N GLN A 212 32.62 1.70 -5.48
CA GLN A 212 33.87 1.56 -6.23
C GLN A 212 33.64 1.02 -7.66
N GLN A 213 32.68 0.10 -7.82
CA GLN A 213 32.36 -0.58 -9.07
C GLN A 213 30.84 -0.62 -9.30
N PRO A 214 30.24 0.48 -9.79
CA PRO A 214 28.79 0.59 -9.97
C PRO A 214 28.16 -0.51 -10.84
N LYS A 215 28.94 -1.15 -11.73
CA LYS A 215 28.51 -2.31 -12.52
C LYS A 215 27.88 -3.43 -11.69
N TYR A 216 28.31 -3.62 -10.44
CA TYR A 216 27.77 -4.67 -9.57
C TYR A 216 26.42 -4.28 -8.95
N GLY A 217 26.05 -3.00 -8.93
CA GLY A 217 24.73 -2.57 -8.48
C GLY A 217 23.62 -2.99 -9.46
N GLU A 218 23.93 -3.07 -10.75
CA GLU A 218 22.95 -3.34 -11.81
C GLU A 218 22.71 -4.83 -12.09
N ILE A 219 23.32 -5.73 -11.32
CA ILE A 219 23.09 -7.18 -11.46
C ILE A 219 21.69 -7.52 -10.94
N SER A 220 20.86 -8.12 -11.79
CA SER A 220 19.53 -8.63 -11.42
C SER A 220 19.62 -9.90 -10.58
N LEU A 221 18.87 -9.98 -9.48
CA LEU A 221 18.73 -11.19 -8.67
C LEU A 221 18.14 -12.37 -9.46
N SER A 222 17.40 -12.11 -10.55
CA SER A 222 16.84 -13.14 -11.44
C SER A 222 17.86 -14.00 -12.17
N TYR A 223 19.17 -13.71 -12.07
CA TYR A 223 20.22 -14.62 -12.53
C TYR A 223 20.51 -15.78 -11.57
N LEU A 224 20.00 -15.72 -10.33
CA LEU A 224 20.09 -16.79 -9.36
C LEU A 224 18.81 -17.64 -9.36
N ASP A 225 18.97 -18.95 -9.18
CA ASP A 225 17.88 -19.79 -8.68
C ASP A 225 17.68 -19.51 -7.18
N LEU A 226 16.75 -18.59 -6.90
CA LEU A 226 16.44 -18.08 -5.57
C LEU A 226 15.93 -19.16 -4.59
N ALA A 227 15.47 -20.32 -5.07
CA ALA A 227 15.03 -21.42 -4.22
C ALA A 227 16.16 -22.04 -3.39
N ASN A 228 17.43 -21.83 -3.79
CA ASN A 228 18.60 -22.32 -3.06
C ASN A 228 19.01 -21.42 -1.87
N TYR A 229 18.34 -20.29 -1.68
CA TYR A 229 18.70 -19.27 -0.70
C TYR A 229 17.52 -18.96 0.20
N THR A 230 17.77 -18.38 1.37
CA THR A 230 16.74 -18.06 2.36
C THR A 230 16.70 -16.58 2.73
N ILE A 231 15.55 -16.10 3.23
CA ILE A 231 15.40 -14.72 3.72
C ILE A 231 16.51 -14.35 4.72
N GLY A 232 16.97 -15.29 5.54
CA GLY A 232 18.05 -15.09 6.49
C GLY A 232 19.44 -14.75 5.89
N GLU A 233 19.67 -14.97 4.59
CA GLU A 233 20.93 -14.66 3.89
C GLU A 233 20.99 -13.23 3.32
N LEU A 234 19.87 -12.49 3.34
CA LEU A 234 19.73 -11.09 2.92
C LEU A 234 19.16 -10.23 4.06
N PRO A 235 19.95 -9.87 5.08
CA PRO A 235 19.45 -9.19 6.27
C PRO A 235 18.83 -7.82 5.95
N GLY A 236 17.60 -7.60 6.40
CA GLY A 236 16.89 -6.33 6.27
C GLY A 236 15.78 -6.34 5.22
N ILE A 237 15.71 -7.34 4.34
CA ILE A 237 14.61 -7.43 3.35
C ILE A 237 13.28 -7.75 4.01
N GLU A 238 13.30 -8.44 5.15
CA GLU A 238 12.11 -8.85 5.89
C GLU A 238 11.45 -7.67 6.62
N ILE A 239 12.23 -6.65 7.00
CA ILE A 239 11.73 -5.42 7.65
C ILE A 239 11.52 -4.26 6.68
N ALA A 240 11.79 -4.45 5.38
CA ALA A 240 11.50 -3.45 4.36
C ALA A 240 9.99 -3.46 4.03
N PRO A 241 9.33 -2.29 3.96
CA PRO A 241 7.97 -2.17 3.45
C PRO A 241 7.87 -2.70 2.01
N ILE A 242 6.80 -3.43 1.70
CA ILE A 242 6.57 -4.02 0.38
C ILE A 242 6.62 -2.97 -0.73
N GLN A 243 6.06 -1.77 -0.49
CA GLN A 243 6.11 -0.63 -1.41
C GLN A 243 7.51 -0.14 -1.79
N ASN A 244 8.56 -0.50 -1.04
CA ASN A 244 9.93 -0.07 -1.34
C ASN A 244 10.60 -0.94 -2.42
N PHE A 245 10.03 -2.10 -2.74
CA PHE A 245 10.56 -3.02 -3.76
C PHE A 245 10.10 -2.59 -5.15
N SER A 246 10.96 -2.78 -6.17
CA SER A 246 10.57 -2.51 -7.56
C SER A 246 9.49 -3.50 -8.00
N GLN A 247 8.52 -3.05 -8.81
CA GLN A 247 7.36 -3.86 -9.25
C GLN A 247 6.41 -4.33 -8.11
N TRP A 248 6.39 -3.67 -6.96
CA TRP A 248 5.49 -4.06 -5.87
C TRP A 248 4.00 -4.06 -6.27
N GLU A 249 3.57 -3.11 -7.10
CA GLU A 249 2.16 -2.96 -7.51
C GLU A 249 1.60 -4.14 -8.30
N SER A 250 2.47 -4.82 -9.07
CA SER A 250 2.08 -5.88 -10.01
C SER A 250 2.22 -7.28 -9.42
N ALA A 251 2.88 -7.43 -8.27
CA ALA A 251 3.04 -8.72 -7.60
C ALA A 251 1.74 -9.22 -7.00
N LYS A 252 1.52 -10.53 -7.09
CA LYS A 252 0.37 -11.23 -6.51
C LYS A 252 0.45 -11.27 -5.00
N LEU A 253 -0.69 -11.47 -4.34
CA LEU A 253 -0.70 -11.61 -2.88
C LEU A 253 0.13 -12.84 -2.44
N THR A 254 0.09 -13.92 -3.23
CA THR A 254 0.88 -15.15 -3.04
C THR A 254 2.37 -15.02 -3.40
N GLU A 255 2.81 -13.88 -3.95
CA GLU A 255 4.23 -13.57 -4.18
C GLU A 255 4.88 -12.80 -3.01
N VAL A 256 4.09 -12.41 -2.00
CA VAL A 256 4.58 -11.86 -0.73
C VAL A 256 4.41 -12.92 0.36
N PRO A 257 5.49 -13.40 1.00
CA PRO A 257 5.41 -14.53 1.92
C PRO A 257 4.35 -14.34 3.01
N LEU A 258 3.37 -15.25 3.04
CA LEU A 258 2.32 -15.37 4.05
C LEU A 258 1.27 -14.23 4.07
N LEU A 259 1.29 -13.32 3.09
CA LEU A 259 0.36 -12.18 3.06
C LEU A 259 -1.11 -12.62 2.89
N GLU A 260 -1.33 -13.66 2.09
CA GLU A 260 -2.65 -14.23 1.81
C GLU A 260 -3.29 -14.91 3.04
N HIS A 261 -2.51 -15.18 4.08
CA HIS A 261 -2.94 -15.79 5.34
C HIS A 261 -3.24 -14.77 6.45
N LEU A 262 -2.99 -13.48 6.23
CA LEU A 262 -3.39 -12.45 7.19
C LEU A 262 -4.90 -12.28 7.20
N SER A 263 -5.47 -12.30 8.41
CA SER A 263 -6.85 -11.89 8.65
C SER A 263 -7.10 -10.50 8.09
N LEU A 264 -8.19 -10.33 7.34
CA LEU A 264 -8.61 -9.05 6.77
C LEU A 264 -8.86 -7.97 7.84
N TRP A 265 -9.03 -8.38 9.11
CA TRP A 265 -9.15 -7.48 10.26
C TRP A 265 -7.80 -6.90 10.75
N THR A 266 -6.67 -7.57 10.51
CA THR A 266 -5.33 -7.13 10.99
C THR A 266 -4.54 -6.33 9.97
N LEU A 267 -5.08 -6.13 8.77
CA LEU A 267 -4.48 -5.34 7.71
C LEU A 267 -4.49 -3.83 8.03
N PRO A 268 -3.53 -3.03 7.49
CA PRO A 268 -3.41 -1.61 7.82
C PRO A 268 -4.68 -0.81 7.49
N GLY A 269 -5.25 -1.05 6.31
CA GLY A 269 -6.54 -0.54 5.88
C GLY A 269 -7.66 -1.35 6.50
N LYS A 270 -8.34 -0.76 7.49
CA LYS A 270 -9.28 -1.46 8.36
C LYS A 270 -10.57 -1.88 7.64
N ILE A 271 -11.19 -2.96 8.12
CA ILE A 271 -12.60 -3.24 7.84
C ILE A 271 -13.50 -2.28 8.66
N GLY A 272 -14.31 -1.50 7.97
CA GLY A 272 -15.35 -0.67 8.54
C GLY A 272 -16.57 -1.49 8.95
N VAL A 273 -16.93 -1.43 10.24
CA VAL A 273 -18.21 -1.93 10.79
C VAL A 273 -19.12 -0.79 11.28
N GLN A 274 -18.81 0.44 10.89
CA GLN A 274 -19.66 1.61 11.13
C GLN A 274 -20.70 1.74 10.00
N GLY A 275 -21.95 2.01 10.32
CA GLY A 275 -23.01 2.12 9.31
C GLY A 275 -24.41 1.88 9.85
N GLU A 276 -25.32 1.54 8.94
CA GLU A 276 -26.72 1.23 9.27
C GLU A 276 -27.05 -0.26 9.07
N ILE A 277 -28.02 -0.76 9.84
CA ILE A 277 -28.62 -2.09 9.65
C ILE A 277 -30.04 -1.89 9.12
N ALA A 278 -30.31 -2.44 7.93
CA ALA A 278 -31.57 -2.33 7.20
C ALA A 278 -32.22 -3.71 7.03
N ILE A 279 -33.54 -3.76 6.80
CA ILE A 279 -34.22 -5.01 6.41
C ILE A 279 -34.17 -5.16 4.90
N ALA A 280 -33.64 -6.28 4.41
CA ALA A 280 -33.67 -6.61 2.99
C ALA A 280 -35.04 -7.20 2.60
N THR A 281 -35.62 -6.71 1.51
CA THR A 281 -36.88 -7.21 0.94
C THR A 281 -36.72 -7.38 -0.57
N VAL A 282 -37.53 -8.27 -1.16
CA VAL A 282 -37.54 -8.51 -2.61
C VAL A 282 -38.83 -7.93 -3.17
N GLN A 283 -38.69 -7.12 -4.23
CA GLN A 283 -39.80 -6.51 -4.95
C GLN A 283 -39.67 -6.88 -6.44
N GLU A 284 -40.77 -7.28 -7.05
CA GLU A 284 -40.87 -7.33 -8.51
C GLU A 284 -41.30 -5.95 -9.00
N ALA A 285 -40.57 -5.41 -9.98
CA ALA A 285 -40.90 -4.16 -10.64
C ALA A 285 -41.85 -4.38 -11.83
N ASP A 286 -42.51 -3.31 -12.30
CA ASP A 286 -43.52 -3.38 -13.38
C ASP A 286 -42.96 -3.90 -14.72
N ASP A 287 -41.64 -3.84 -14.90
CA ASP A 287 -40.89 -4.38 -16.06
C ASP A 287 -40.48 -5.86 -15.89
N GLY A 288 -40.89 -6.51 -14.79
CA GLY A 288 -40.49 -7.87 -14.42
C GLY A 288 -39.05 -7.98 -13.94
N ALA A 289 -38.36 -6.87 -13.66
CA ALA A 289 -37.07 -6.90 -12.98
C ALA A 289 -37.24 -7.19 -11.48
N VAL A 290 -36.20 -7.77 -10.86
CA VAL A 290 -36.16 -8.01 -9.42
C VAL A 290 -35.33 -6.91 -8.77
N ASP A 291 -35.92 -6.22 -7.81
CA ASP A 291 -35.29 -5.19 -6.99
C ASP A 291 -35.13 -5.70 -5.55
N VAL A 292 -33.90 -5.66 -5.01
CA VAL A 292 -33.66 -5.81 -3.57
C VAL A 292 -33.79 -4.43 -2.94
N VAL A 293 -34.76 -4.27 -2.04
CA VAL A 293 -35.00 -3.02 -1.32
C VAL A 293 -34.64 -3.19 0.14
N PHE A 294 -33.67 -2.38 0.59
CA PHE A 294 -33.21 -2.33 1.96
C PHE A 294 -33.84 -1.13 2.67
N SER A 295 -34.58 -1.40 3.75
CA SER A 295 -35.25 -0.36 4.54
C SER A 295 -34.57 -0.17 5.89
N ALA A 296 -33.91 0.97 6.07
CA ALA A 296 -33.40 1.43 7.37
C ALA A 296 -34.55 2.00 8.22
N PRO A 297 -34.45 1.94 9.57
CA PRO A 297 -35.48 2.49 10.44
C PRO A 297 -35.45 4.02 10.38
N GLU A 298 -36.54 4.66 10.81
CA GLU A 298 -36.64 6.11 10.89
C GLU A 298 -35.61 6.69 11.88
N SER A 299 -34.66 7.48 11.38
CA SER A 299 -33.78 8.33 12.21
C SER A 299 -34.53 9.52 12.82
N ALA A 300 -35.68 9.88 12.24
CA ALA A 300 -36.66 10.83 12.74
C ALA A 300 -38.05 10.49 12.15
N PRO A 301 -39.17 10.84 12.82
CA PRO A 301 -40.52 10.51 12.35
C PRO A 301 -40.78 10.98 10.91
N GLY A 302 -41.23 10.08 10.05
CA GLY A 302 -41.54 10.34 8.63
C GLY A 302 -40.33 10.32 7.69
N GLN A 303 -39.16 9.82 8.11
CA GLN A 303 -37.91 9.87 7.34
C GLN A 303 -37.27 8.50 7.10
N ALA A 304 -38.08 7.48 6.78
CA ALA A 304 -37.59 6.14 6.46
C ALA A 304 -36.69 6.16 5.21
N ARG A 305 -35.45 5.68 5.35
CA ARG A 305 -34.47 5.64 4.25
C ARG A 305 -34.52 4.26 3.59
N SER A 306 -34.79 4.23 2.29
CA SER A 306 -34.74 3.01 1.48
C SER A 306 -33.65 3.10 0.42
N LEU A 307 -32.93 1.99 0.24
CA LEU A 307 -31.97 1.79 -0.84
C LEU A 307 -32.50 0.67 -1.73
N ARG A 308 -32.45 0.86 -3.04
CA ARG A 308 -32.92 -0.11 -4.03
C ARG A 308 -31.76 -0.54 -4.92
N TRP A 309 -31.49 -1.84 -4.98
CA TRP A 309 -30.55 -2.46 -5.90
C TRP A 309 -31.27 -3.42 -6.82
N ARG A 310 -31.37 -3.04 -8.10
CA ARG A 310 -31.87 -3.89 -9.16
C ARG A 310 -30.89 -5.01 -9.48
N VAL A 311 -31.35 -6.25 -9.39
CA VAL A 311 -30.54 -7.44 -9.63
C VAL A 311 -30.04 -7.44 -11.09
N GLY A 312 -28.75 -7.65 -11.27
CA GLY A 312 -28.11 -7.67 -12.59
C GLY A 312 -27.90 -6.30 -13.25
N GLN A 313 -28.47 -5.20 -12.73
CA GLN A 313 -28.28 -3.86 -13.33
C GLN A 313 -26.80 -3.46 -13.33
N ARG A 314 -26.37 -2.84 -14.44
CA ARG A 314 -25.09 -2.13 -14.55
C ARG A 314 -25.28 -0.62 -14.41
N GLN A 315 -24.26 0.06 -13.91
CA GLN A 315 -24.17 1.51 -13.79
C GLN A 315 -22.85 2.02 -14.38
N VAL A 316 -22.89 3.19 -15.02
CA VAL A 316 -21.71 3.92 -15.51
C VAL A 316 -21.26 4.89 -14.43
N GLY A 317 -19.94 5.08 -14.25
CA GLY A 317 -19.43 6.10 -13.33
C GLY A 317 -19.62 5.74 -11.86
N GLY A 318 -19.46 4.44 -11.53
CA GLY A 318 -19.34 3.98 -10.14
C GLY A 318 -18.07 4.47 -9.46
N MET A 319 -17.69 3.85 -8.34
CA MET A 319 -16.59 4.32 -7.46
C MET A 319 -15.16 4.15 -8.04
N GLY A 320 -14.99 4.10 -9.36
CA GLY A 320 -13.69 4.24 -10.00
C GLY A 320 -13.13 5.66 -9.83
N THR A 321 -11.81 5.78 -9.93
CA THR A 321 -11.05 7.03 -9.86
C THR A 321 -10.10 7.12 -11.05
N GLY A 322 -9.58 8.32 -11.34
CA GLY A 322 -8.56 8.53 -12.37
C GLY A 322 -8.89 8.02 -13.78
N ASP A 323 -7.86 7.60 -14.51
CA ASP A 323 -7.97 7.10 -15.88
C ASP A 323 -8.64 5.70 -15.94
N LEU A 324 -8.51 4.91 -14.86
CA LEU A 324 -9.08 3.57 -14.78
C LEU A 324 -10.61 3.58 -14.67
N THR A 325 -11.26 4.73 -14.45
CA THR A 325 -12.71 4.91 -14.63
C THR A 325 -13.24 4.41 -15.97
N THR A 326 -12.40 4.34 -17.01
CA THR A 326 -12.77 3.89 -18.36
C THR A 326 -12.71 2.37 -18.57
N VAL A 327 -12.14 1.62 -17.61
CA VAL A 327 -12.05 0.15 -17.68
C VAL A 327 -13.46 -0.45 -17.82
N ASN A 328 -13.61 -1.38 -18.77
CA ASN A 328 -14.91 -1.96 -19.14
C ASN A 328 -16.01 -0.90 -19.43
N GLN A 329 -15.66 0.18 -20.13
CA GLN A 329 -16.55 1.30 -20.45
C GLN A 329 -17.07 2.06 -19.21
N GLY A 330 -16.43 1.90 -18.05
CA GLY A 330 -16.90 2.44 -16.78
C GLY A 330 -18.13 1.73 -16.22
N LEU A 331 -18.54 0.59 -16.80
CA LEU A 331 -19.71 -0.19 -16.41
C LEU A 331 -19.39 -1.18 -15.30
N GLU A 332 -20.06 -1.05 -14.15
CA GLU A 332 -20.01 -2.00 -13.05
C GLU A 332 -21.41 -2.43 -12.59
N ARG A 333 -21.53 -3.57 -11.89
CA ARG A 333 -22.82 -4.01 -11.32
C ARG A 333 -23.24 -3.11 -10.14
N LEU A 334 -24.55 -2.88 -9.97
CA LEU A 334 -25.11 -2.08 -8.89
C LEU A 334 -24.92 -2.75 -7.51
N GLY A 335 -24.42 -2.00 -6.52
CA GLY A 335 -24.08 -2.47 -5.16
C GLY A 335 -23.32 -1.41 -4.36
N ALA A 336 -22.73 -1.75 -3.20
CA ALA A 336 -21.93 -0.81 -2.40
C ALA A 336 -20.69 -1.44 -1.71
N ALA A 337 -19.64 -0.62 -1.52
CA ALA A 337 -18.44 -0.97 -0.76
C ALA A 337 -18.72 -0.77 0.74
N ILE A 338 -19.44 -1.74 1.30
CA ILE A 338 -20.01 -1.66 2.66
C ILE A 338 -18.94 -1.69 3.76
N TYR A 339 -17.89 -2.49 3.56
CA TYR A 339 -16.89 -2.81 4.58
C TYR A 339 -15.55 -2.13 4.33
N ASN A 340 -15.08 -2.10 3.08
CA ASN A 340 -13.77 -1.57 2.70
C ASN A 340 -13.77 -1.24 1.20
N PRO A 341 -13.14 -0.14 0.74
CA PRO A 341 -13.17 0.25 -0.67
C PRO A 341 -12.28 -0.61 -1.59
N SER A 342 -11.66 -1.70 -1.14
CA SER A 342 -11.07 -2.71 -2.03
C SER A 342 -12.12 -3.61 -2.71
N PHE A 343 -13.32 -3.78 -2.13
CA PHE A 343 -14.37 -4.61 -2.73
C PHE A 343 -15.80 -4.07 -2.52
N LYS A 344 -16.71 -4.50 -3.40
CA LYS A 344 -18.12 -4.12 -3.40
C LYS A 344 -19.02 -5.34 -3.29
N VAL A 345 -20.07 -5.24 -2.48
CA VAL A 345 -21.11 -6.27 -2.33
C VAL A 345 -22.27 -5.98 -3.29
N VAL A 346 -22.74 -7.02 -3.99
CA VAL A 346 -23.72 -6.95 -5.09
C VAL A 346 -24.75 -8.09 -4.95
N PRO A 347 -26.06 -7.85 -5.12
CA PRO A 347 -27.06 -8.91 -5.29
C PRO A 347 -26.85 -9.65 -6.62
N HIS A 348 -26.63 -10.96 -6.56
CA HIS A 348 -26.31 -11.78 -7.73
C HIS A 348 -27.52 -12.60 -8.21
N ARG A 349 -28.06 -13.45 -7.32
CA ARG A 349 -29.26 -14.25 -7.57
C ARG A 349 -30.25 -14.00 -6.45
N VAL A 350 -31.52 -13.83 -6.81
CA VAL A 350 -32.58 -13.48 -5.88
C VAL A 350 -33.83 -14.28 -6.20
N SER A 351 -34.44 -14.84 -5.17
CA SER A 351 -35.72 -15.55 -5.18
C SER A 351 -36.62 -15.00 -4.08
N ARG A 352 -37.81 -15.58 -3.90
CA ARG A 352 -38.71 -15.21 -2.79
C ARG A 352 -38.21 -15.67 -1.41
N ASP A 353 -37.26 -16.60 -1.37
CA ASP A 353 -36.76 -17.22 -0.14
C ASP A 353 -35.28 -16.90 0.14
N GLU A 354 -34.55 -16.40 -0.86
CA GLU A 354 -33.09 -16.27 -0.83
C GLU A 354 -32.58 -15.06 -1.62
N ILE A 355 -31.66 -14.30 -1.04
CA ILE A 355 -30.88 -13.23 -1.66
C ILE A 355 -29.40 -13.63 -1.54
N GLN A 356 -28.80 -14.02 -2.67
CA GLN A 356 -27.36 -14.30 -2.76
C GLN A 356 -26.60 -12.99 -3.00
N LEU A 357 -25.72 -12.66 -2.06
CA LEU A 357 -24.79 -11.54 -2.16
C LEU A 357 -23.41 -12.07 -2.55
N VAL A 358 -22.77 -11.41 -3.51
CA VAL A 358 -21.40 -11.70 -3.97
C VAL A 358 -20.52 -10.47 -3.83
N ALA A 359 -19.22 -10.67 -3.70
CA ALA A 359 -18.22 -9.61 -3.74
C ALA A 359 -17.60 -9.47 -5.13
N TYR A 360 -17.26 -8.24 -5.50
CA TYR A 360 -16.42 -7.89 -6.64
C TYR A 360 -15.29 -6.97 -6.17
N PHE A 361 -14.05 -7.31 -6.50
CA PHE A 361 -12.88 -6.44 -6.33
C PHE A 361 -12.67 -5.56 -7.58
N ARG A 362 -11.73 -4.62 -7.48
CA ARG A 362 -11.32 -3.71 -8.56
C ARG A 362 -9.80 -3.73 -8.69
N THR A 363 -9.30 -3.24 -9.82
CA THR A 363 -7.87 -2.95 -9.96
C THR A 363 -7.53 -1.54 -9.50
N CYS A 364 -6.32 -1.34 -8.97
CA CYS A 364 -5.81 -0.04 -8.54
C CYS A 364 -4.32 0.10 -8.89
N ARG A 365 -3.87 1.34 -9.10
CA ARG A 365 -2.46 1.71 -9.31
C ARG A 365 -2.15 3.07 -8.68
N GLN A 366 -0.89 3.29 -8.33
CA GLN A 366 -0.42 4.55 -7.80
C GLN A 366 -0.42 5.63 -8.90
N SER A 367 -1.19 6.68 -8.64
CA SER A 367 -1.33 7.89 -9.44
C SER A 367 -0.24 8.92 -9.09
N GLY A 368 1.02 8.49 -9.14
CA GLY A 368 2.18 9.32 -8.74
C GLY A 368 2.33 9.49 -7.22
N GLU A 369 3.36 10.26 -6.82
CA GLU A 369 3.73 10.41 -5.41
C GLU A 369 2.75 11.33 -4.66
N GLY A 370 2.16 10.81 -3.57
CA GLY A 370 1.29 11.59 -2.68
C GLY A 370 -0.13 11.86 -3.18
N THR A 371 -0.59 11.22 -4.27
CA THR A 371 -1.98 11.36 -4.76
C THR A 371 -2.80 10.07 -4.53
N ALA A 372 -4.13 10.18 -4.54
CA ALA A 372 -5.03 9.07 -4.23
C ALA A 372 -5.13 8.10 -5.41
N ALA A 373 -5.01 6.79 -5.12
CA ALA A 373 -4.93 5.71 -6.11
C ALA A 373 -5.95 5.83 -7.25
N ASP A 374 -5.47 5.54 -8.46
CA ASP A 374 -6.27 5.44 -9.68
C ASP A 374 -6.81 4.01 -9.78
N CYS A 375 -8.13 3.86 -9.71
CA CYS A 375 -8.80 2.58 -9.52
C CYS A 375 -9.94 2.37 -10.51
N SER A 376 -10.08 1.17 -11.03
CA SER A 376 -11.20 0.81 -11.90
C SER A 376 -12.53 0.72 -11.12
N PRO A 377 -13.69 0.72 -11.81
CA PRO A 377 -14.93 0.21 -11.23
C PRO A 377 -14.78 -1.25 -10.80
N TYR A 378 -15.68 -1.77 -9.95
CA TYR A 378 -15.57 -3.15 -9.46
C TYR A 378 -16.07 -4.17 -10.48
N GLY A 379 -15.26 -5.22 -10.71
CA GLY A 379 -15.58 -6.27 -11.68
C GLY A 379 -14.74 -7.56 -11.60
N ILE A 380 -13.72 -7.65 -10.75
CA ILE A 380 -13.02 -8.92 -10.47
C ILE A 380 -13.91 -9.76 -9.55
N GLY A 381 -14.53 -10.83 -10.08
CA GLY A 381 -15.54 -11.61 -9.38
C GLY A 381 -16.40 -12.45 -10.34
N PRO A 382 -17.52 -13.04 -9.89
CA PRO A 382 -18.07 -12.94 -8.54
C PRO A 382 -17.36 -13.86 -7.55
N ILE A 383 -17.24 -13.40 -6.31
CA ILE A 383 -16.84 -14.21 -5.15
C ILE A 383 -18.09 -14.45 -4.29
N PRO A 384 -18.50 -15.69 -4.01
CA PRO A 384 -19.54 -16.00 -3.03
C PRO A 384 -19.27 -15.30 -1.70
N PHE A 385 -20.24 -14.52 -1.20
CA PHE A 385 -20.04 -13.67 -0.03
C PHE A 385 -20.97 -14.06 1.13
N MET A 386 -22.28 -13.91 0.96
CA MET A 386 -23.26 -14.36 1.96
C MET A 386 -24.63 -14.59 1.36
N VAL A 387 -25.45 -15.38 2.06
CA VAL A 387 -26.86 -15.61 1.74
C VAL A 387 -27.72 -15.04 2.86
N VAL A 388 -28.75 -14.29 2.51
CA VAL A 388 -29.77 -13.77 3.44
C VAL A 388 -31.17 -14.03 2.92
N LYS A 389 -32.16 -14.07 3.79
CA LYS A 389 -33.57 -14.22 3.42
C LYS A 389 -34.27 -12.87 3.31
N PRO A 390 -35.32 -12.73 2.48
CA PRO A 390 -36.19 -11.56 2.54
C PRO A 390 -36.82 -11.45 3.95
N GLY A 391 -36.69 -10.28 4.57
CA GLY A 391 -37.02 -10.04 5.97
C GLY A 391 -35.82 -10.02 6.92
N ASP A 392 -34.64 -10.52 6.51
CA ASP A 392 -33.44 -10.49 7.33
C ASP A 392 -32.84 -9.08 7.45
N ALA A 393 -32.16 -8.86 8.58
CA ALA A 393 -31.39 -7.66 8.84
C ALA A 393 -29.98 -7.76 8.22
N VAL A 394 -29.64 -6.78 7.37
CA VAL A 394 -28.39 -6.70 6.60
C VAL A 394 -27.65 -5.42 6.98
N PHE A 395 -26.34 -5.52 7.19
CA PHE A 395 -25.46 -4.37 7.38
C PHE A 395 -25.14 -3.71 6.04
N LEU A 396 -25.24 -2.38 5.97
CA LEU A 396 -25.03 -1.60 4.76
C LEU A 396 -23.90 -0.55 4.86
N GLY A 397 -23.19 -0.47 5.98
CA GLY A 397 -22.10 0.51 6.11
C GLY A 397 -22.60 1.95 6.07
N GLN A 398 -21.68 2.90 5.95
CA GLN A 398 -22.00 4.33 5.83
C GLN A 398 -22.30 4.74 4.37
N GLN A 399 -21.57 4.16 3.40
CA GLN A 399 -21.62 4.58 2.01
C GLN A 399 -22.97 4.30 1.33
N ALA A 400 -23.69 3.25 1.73
CA ALA A 400 -24.88 2.77 1.04
C ALA A 400 -26.05 3.78 1.00
N PHE A 401 -26.14 4.70 1.96
CA PHE A 401 -27.17 5.76 1.96
C PHE A 401 -26.61 7.16 1.64
N GLY A 402 -25.41 7.25 1.04
CA GLY A 402 -24.79 8.52 0.64
C GLY A 402 -24.27 9.36 1.82
N ALA A 403 -24.08 8.77 2.99
CA ALA A 403 -23.57 9.47 4.17
C ALA A 403 -22.05 9.29 4.29
N ILE A 404 -21.32 10.38 4.01
CA ILE A 404 -19.87 10.57 4.22
C ILE A 404 -18.97 9.71 3.31
N PRO A 405 -18.00 10.29 2.59
CA PRO A 405 -16.93 9.49 1.98
C PRO A 405 -16.10 8.82 3.08
N TYR A 406 -15.71 7.57 2.87
CA TYR A 406 -14.70 6.91 3.70
C TYR A 406 -13.44 7.78 3.66
N SER A 407 -13.08 8.39 4.79
CA SER A 407 -11.83 9.13 4.91
C SER A 407 -10.77 8.12 5.38
N PRO A 408 -9.84 7.67 4.52
CA PRO A 408 -8.82 6.70 4.90
C PRO A 408 -7.72 7.34 5.74
N THR A 409 -7.93 8.53 6.33
CA THR A 409 -6.93 9.18 7.16
C THR A 409 -6.60 8.23 8.32
N PRO A 410 -5.37 7.70 8.40
CA PRO A 410 -5.01 6.84 9.52
C PRO A 410 -5.08 7.72 10.75
N GLU A 411 -6.08 7.46 11.60
CA GLU A 411 -6.16 8.05 12.93
C GLU A 411 -4.79 7.83 13.58
N PRO A 412 -4.01 8.91 13.86
CA PRO A 412 -2.68 8.73 14.38
C PRO A 412 -2.81 7.89 15.64
N LEU A 413 -2.05 6.79 15.73
CA LEU A 413 -1.94 6.02 16.96
C LEU A 413 -1.65 7.02 18.09
N ALA A 414 -2.67 7.30 18.87
CA ALA A 414 -2.55 8.13 20.05
C ALA A 414 -1.73 7.28 21.01
N LEU A 415 -0.42 7.53 21.00
CA LEU A 415 0.47 7.02 22.03
C LEU A 415 -0.20 7.31 23.37
N ALA A 416 -0.27 6.29 24.21
CA ALA A 416 -0.79 6.46 25.55
C ALA A 416 -0.05 7.65 26.19
N PRO A 417 -0.75 8.53 26.95
CA PRO A 417 -0.17 9.79 27.40
C PRO A 417 1.07 9.64 28.32
N ASP A 418 1.44 8.43 28.72
CA ASP A 418 2.68 8.14 29.44
C ASP A 418 3.93 8.09 28.55
N GLU A 419 3.84 7.62 27.29
CA GLU A 419 5.02 7.52 26.41
C GLU A 419 5.53 8.90 25.96
N SER A 420 4.65 9.83 25.64
CA SER A 420 5.07 11.21 25.31
C SER A 420 5.73 11.89 26.51
N SER A 421 5.29 11.59 27.74
CA SER A 421 5.91 12.11 28.96
C SER A 421 7.31 11.51 29.20
N ARG A 422 7.49 10.22 28.92
CA ARG A 422 8.80 9.54 28.99
C ARG A 422 9.82 10.10 28.01
N VAL A 423 9.42 10.43 26.78
CA VAL A 423 10.32 11.06 25.80
C VAL A 423 10.75 12.45 26.28
N SER A 424 9.84 13.29 26.80
CA SER A 424 10.19 14.59 27.36
C SER A 424 11.13 14.48 28.57
N GLN A 425 10.87 13.57 29.51
CA GLN A 425 11.72 13.35 30.68
C GLN A 425 13.12 12.82 30.31
N ALA A 426 13.23 11.98 29.28
CA ALA A 426 14.51 11.51 28.76
C ALA A 426 15.34 12.64 28.11
N ILE A 427 14.68 13.60 27.47
CA ILE A 427 15.33 14.79 26.87
C ILE A 427 15.81 15.75 27.97
N GLU A 428 15.00 16.02 29.00
CA GLU A 428 15.40 16.86 30.15
C GLU A 428 16.57 16.22 30.92
N ALA A 429 16.52 14.91 31.19
CA ALA A 429 17.60 14.19 31.86
C ALA A 429 18.93 14.17 31.08
N LEU A 430 18.89 14.32 29.74
CA LEU A 430 20.08 14.46 28.90
C LEU A 430 20.65 15.88 28.86
N ALA A 431 19.82 16.90 29.13
CA ALA A 431 20.26 18.30 29.20
C ALA A 431 21.03 18.61 30.50
N ASP A 432 20.59 18.03 31.63
CA ASP A 432 21.13 18.35 32.96
C ASP A 432 22.50 17.71 33.28
N ASN A 433 22.99 16.73 32.50
CA ASN A 433 24.27 16.07 32.80
C ASN A 433 25.08 15.69 31.54
N PRO A 434 25.80 16.66 30.91
CA PRO A 434 26.55 16.46 29.67
C PRO A 434 27.87 15.69 29.88
N GLY A 435 27.76 14.38 30.14
CA GLY A 435 28.89 13.45 30.11
C GLY A 435 29.39 13.16 28.68
N PRO A 436 30.61 12.61 28.50
CA PRO A 436 31.24 12.41 27.18
C PRO A 436 30.50 11.45 26.23
N ALA A 437 29.44 10.76 26.67
CA ALA A 437 28.55 9.97 25.82
C ALA A 437 27.59 10.82 24.94
N TRP A 438 27.50 12.14 25.19
CA TRP A 438 26.49 13.00 24.56
C TRP A 438 26.51 12.99 23.02
N LEU A 439 27.69 12.94 22.38
CA LEU A 439 27.79 12.94 20.91
C LEU A 439 27.18 11.69 20.24
N VAL A 440 27.18 10.54 20.94
CA VAL A 440 26.59 9.30 20.41
C VAL A 440 25.09 9.28 20.65
N ALA A 441 24.63 9.68 21.84
CA ALA A 441 23.20 9.79 22.13
C ALA A 441 22.51 10.85 21.24
N PHE A 442 23.08 12.05 21.11
CA PHE A 442 22.48 13.16 20.37
C PHE A 442 22.36 12.86 18.87
N SER A 443 23.33 12.14 18.28
CA SER A 443 23.24 11.71 16.88
C SER A 443 22.17 10.64 16.65
N SER A 444 22.00 9.70 17.58
CA SER A 444 20.91 8.70 17.51
C SER A 444 19.53 9.33 17.68
N THR A 445 19.34 10.21 18.66
CA THR A 445 18.05 10.88 18.91
C THR A 445 17.70 11.86 17.78
N LEU A 446 18.67 12.59 17.24
CA LEU A 446 18.46 13.47 16.09
C LEU A 446 18.18 12.67 14.81
N ALA A 447 18.83 11.52 14.60
CA ALA A 447 18.50 10.63 13.49
C ALA A 447 17.08 10.08 13.60
N LEU A 448 16.65 9.64 14.79
CA LEU A 448 15.26 9.21 15.04
C LEU A 448 14.26 10.35 14.78
N ALA A 449 14.54 11.57 15.25
CA ALA A 449 13.69 12.73 15.01
C ALA A 449 13.63 13.16 13.53
N LEU A 450 14.74 13.04 12.79
CA LEU A 450 14.81 13.31 11.35
C LEU A 450 14.05 12.25 10.54
N VAL A 451 14.23 10.96 10.85
CA VAL A 451 13.49 9.86 10.22
C VAL A 451 11.99 10.00 10.50
N TRP A 452 11.60 10.31 11.73
CA TRP A 452 10.21 10.56 12.12
C TRP A 452 9.60 11.79 11.42
N GLY A 453 10.34 12.89 11.34
CA GLY A 453 9.89 14.12 10.67
C GLY A 453 9.77 13.99 9.15
N LEU A 454 10.67 13.23 8.52
CA LEU A 454 10.61 12.90 7.09
C LEU A 454 9.43 11.96 6.79
N TRP A 455 9.18 10.97 7.63
CA TRP A 455 8.08 10.00 7.47
C TRP A 455 6.68 10.62 7.62
N LYS A 456 6.55 11.75 8.34
CA LYS A 456 5.28 12.45 8.57
C LYS A 456 4.96 13.57 7.55
N GLY A 457 5.82 13.85 6.58
CA GLY A 457 5.53 14.76 5.46
C GLY A 457 5.27 16.23 5.83
N ASN A 458 5.60 16.68 7.05
CA ASN A 458 5.37 18.05 7.50
C ASN A 458 6.70 18.79 7.82
N PRO A 459 7.40 19.32 6.80
CA PRO A 459 8.71 19.95 6.99
C PRO A 459 8.67 21.20 7.89
N ALA A 460 7.52 21.89 8.00
CA ALA A 460 7.40 23.11 8.79
C ALA A 460 7.62 22.88 10.30
N GLN A 461 7.13 21.76 10.84
CA GLN A 461 7.38 21.40 12.24
C GLN A 461 8.85 21.00 12.46
N LEU A 462 9.46 20.28 11.51
CA LEU A 462 10.88 19.93 11.56
C LEU A 462 11.78 21.18 11.57
N PHE A 463 11.50 22.17 10.71
CA PHE A 463 12.21 23.46 10.72
C PHE A 463 11.98 24.24 12.01
N THR A 464 10.80 24.16 12.62
CA THR A 464 10.51 24.84 13.89
C THR A 464 11.30 24.20 15.05
N LEU A 465 11.36 22.87 15.12
CA LEU A 465 12.17 22.13 16.10
C LEU A 465 13.68 22.39 15.90
N LEU A 466 14.18 22.35 14.67
CA LEU A 466 15.58 22.67 14.37
C LEU A 466 15.91 24.14 14.70
N ALA A 467 15.00 25.09 14.46
CA ALA A 467 15.16 26.49 14.84
C ALA A 467 15.13 26.72 16.36
N GLN A 468 14.41 25.88 17.11
CA GLN A 468 14.43 25.88 18.58
C GLN A 468 15.79 25.38 19.09
N VAL A 469 16.20 24.17 18.66
CA VAL A 469 17.46 23.52 19.09
C VAL A 469 18.70 24.35 18.72
N THR A 470 18.68 25.07 17.59
CA THR A 470 19.81 25.93 17.19
C THR A 470 19.88 27.28 17.93
N ARG A 471 18.81 27.71 18.62
CA ARG A 471 18.87 28.90 19.50
C ARG A 471 19.53 28.62 20.84
N ASP A 472 19.38 27.40 21.35
CA ASP A 472 19.79 27.04 22.71
C ASP A 472 21.24 26.50 22.78
N LEU A 473 21.95 26.45 21.64
CA LEU A 473 23.38 26.10 21.58
C LEU A 473 24.25 27.31 22.00
N PRO A 474 25.12 27.18 23.02
CA PRO A 474 26.02 28.26 23.42
C PRO A 474 27.08 28.53 22.35
N PRO A 475 27.51 29.80 22.16
CA PRO A 475 28.46 30.17 21.12
C PRO A 475 29.86 29.59 21.38
N VAL A 476 30.43 28.94 20.35
CA VAL A 476 31.79 28.36 20.38
C VAL A 476 32.84 29.47 20.51
N GLN A 477 33.47 29.57 21.68
CA GLN A 477 34.64 30.44 21.87
C GLN A 477 35.90 29.81 21.27
N ASN A 478 36.36 30.35 20.15
CA ASN A 478 37.67 30.02 19.57
C ASN A 478 38.82 30.54 20.46
N GLN A 479 39.38 29.68 21.31
CA GLN A 479 40.65 29.98 21.99
C GLN A 479 41.83 29.83 21.01
N SER A 480 42.24 30.95 20.42
CA SER A 480 43.54 31.05 19.77
C SER A 480 44.65 31.17 20.82
N GLN A 481 45.40 30.09 21.04
CA GLN A 481 46.66 30.17 21.80
C GLN A 481 47.86 30.21 20.85
N LYS A 482 48.48 31.39 20.77
CA LYS A 482 49.91 31.52 20.50
C LYS A 482 50.68 30.84 21.63
N HIS A 483 51.75 30.10 21.34
CA HIS A 483 53.08 30.46 21.83
C HIS A 483 54.22 29.70 21.14
N SER A 484 55.41 30.28 21.25
CA SER A 484 56.63 29.97 20.53
C SER A 484 57.55 28.98 21.25
N SER A 485 58.27 28.18 20.46
CA SER A 485 59.65 27.70 20.67
C SER A 485 60.43 28.29 21.87
N THR A 486 60.97 27.44 22.77
CA THR A 486 62.44 27.20 22.84
C THR A 486 62.89 26.04 23.76
N ARG A 487 63.82 25.24 23.23
CA ARG A 487 65.06 24.66 23.82
C ARG A 487 65.12 23.98 25.22
N SER A 488 65.84 22.84 25.20
CA SER A 488 66.87 22.38 26.17
C SER A 488 66.54 21.34 27.26
N ARG A 489 67.24 20.19 27.13
CA ARG A 489 67.65 19.22 28.18
C ARG A 489 68.41 19.92 29.33
N PRO A 490 68.40 19.39 30.57
CA PRO A 490 69.35 18.32 30.91
C PRO A 490 68.85 17.19 31.85
N ASN A 491 69.65 16.12 31.88
CA ASN A 491 69.64 14.99 32.82
C ASN A 491 70.22 15.43 34.19
N PRO A 492 69.80 14.85 35.33
CA PRO A 492 70.78 14.01 36.04
C PRO A 492 70.25 12.75 36.75
N LYS A 493 71.22 11.88 37.05
CA LYS A 493 71.16 10.55 37.68
C LYS A 493 70.78 10.54 39.18
N SER A 494 70.42 9.35 39.67
CA SER A 494 70.57 8.82 41.05
C SER A 494 69.53 9.33 42.10
N GLN A 495 69.17 8.61 43.18
CA GLN A 495 69.83 7.51 43.90
C GLN A 495 68.87 6.40 44.43
N LYS A 496 69.46 5.19 44.56
CA LYS A 496 69.33 4.12 45.59
C LYS A 496 68.13 4.02 46.57
N LYS A 497 67.65 2.77 46.67
CA LYS A 497 67.28 1.98 47.89
C LYS A 497 67.18 2.68 49.25
N ALA A 498 66.05 2.47 49.92
CA ALA A 498 66.00 1.65 51.14
C ALA A 498 64.93 0.57 50.93
#